data_AF-A0A950Z7J6-F1
#
_entry.id   AF-A0A950Z7J6-F1
#
_cell.length_a   1.000
_cell.length_b   1.000
_cell.length_c   1.000
_cell.angle_alpha   90.00
_cell.angle_beta   90.00
_cell.angle_gamma   90.00
#
_symmetry.space_group_name_H-M   'P 1'
#
loop_
_entity.id
_entity.type
_entity.pdbx_description
1 polymer ?
#
loop_
_entity_poly.entity_id
_entity_poly.type
_entity_poly.pdbx_seq_one_letter_code
_entity_poly.pdbx_strand_id
1 'polypeptide(L)'
;MGTPLANKIENGLNEARILILGSQILFGFQLRSMFEPGFDRLAPWQQGLKLTGALLIVVTLVCLMAPAAYHRLVEEGNVSSRLHRFIGAMIFAALLPFALTLGVDFYLGFARTGLEVAGRCAGVIATGIAFYFWYGLEFQKRQSTRTRLGAGDPSKPDEVEEVPLSERITQALTECRVILPGAQALLGFQLAITFMSSYETLARALQILHLVSLGLTGICVVLLMTPSAYHRIVEEGEDSEDFLECVSRTIITAMVPLSLAIGGDLFVVVSKVSRSETLALAVAAASVLFSLGLWFGYTSRVRSRRGGAAPRRIRTRTRT
;
A
#
# COMPACT_ATOMS: atom_id res chain seq x y z
N MET A 1 -27.79 9.28 -6.17
CA MET A 1 -27.18 8.05 -6.70
C MET A 1 -25.94 8.47 -7.47
N GLY A 2 -24.75 8.02 -7.03
CA GLY A 2 -23.48 8.34 -7.69
C GLY A 2 -23.45 7.82 -9.13
N THR A 3 -22.66 8.46 -9.98
CA THR A 3 -22.58 8.08 -11.39
C THR A 3 -21.88 6.73 -11.58
N PRO A 4 -22.06 6.06 -12.73
CA PRO A 4 -21.48 4.73 -12.95
C PRO A 4 -19.96 4.70 -12.80
N LEU A 5 -19.26 5.80 -13.08
CA LEU A 5 -17.81 5.88 -12.94
C LEU A 5 -17.40 6.12 -11.48
N ALA A 6 -18.10 6.99 -10.75
CA ALA A 6 -17.82 7.24 -9.34
C ALA A 6 -18.01 5.97 -8.49
N ASN A 7 -19.09 5.22 -8.72
CA ASN A 7 -19.32 3.92 -8.06
C ASN A 7 -18.20 2.90 -8.34
N LYS A 8 -17.64 2.89 -9.56
CA LYS A 8 -16.52 2.00 -9.91
C LYS A 8 -15.23 2.37 -9.17
N ILE A 9 -14.98 3.67 -8.97
CA ILE A 9 -13.79 4.13 -8.24
C ILE A 9 -13.95 3.82 -6.75
N GLU A 10 -15.12 4.10 -6.17
CA GLU A 10 -15.40 3.75 -4.77
C GLU A 10 -15.22 2.25 -4.51
N ASN A 11 -15.79 1.40 -5.38
CA ASN A 11 -15.61 -0.05 -5.29
C ASN A 11 -14.13 -0.44 -5.40
N GLY A 12 -13.39 0.12 -6.36
CA GLY A 12 -11.95 -0.15 -6.50
C GLY A 12 -11.12 0.27 -5.29
N LEU A 13 -11.46 1.40 -4.65
CA LEU A 13 -10.81 1.84 -3.41
C LEU A 13 -11.15 0.91 -2.24
N ASN A 14 -12.41 0.45 -2.15
CA ASN A 14 -12.83 -0.53 -1.15
C ASN A 14 -12.18 -1.92 -1.37
N GLU A 15 -11.97 -2.33 -2.62
CA GLU A 15 -11.20 -3.54 -2.95
C GLU A 15 -9.73 -3.40 -2.53
N ALA A 16 -9.10 -2.26 -2.87
CA ALA A 16 -7.75 -1.95 -2.43
C ALA A 16 -7.63 -1.96 -0.90
N ARG A 17 -8.65 -1.47 -0.17
CA ARG A 17 -8.71 -1.51 1.30
C ARG A 17 -8.57 -2.93 1.85
N ILE A 18 -9.29 -3.89 1.28
CA ILE A 18 -9.27 -5.28 1.72
C ILE A 18 -7.86 -5.86 1.54
N LEU A 19 -7.24 -5.62 0.38
CA LEU A 19 -5.90 -6.10 0.07
C LEU A 19 -4.81 -5.43 0.94
N ILE A 20 -4.96 -4.13 1.18
CA ILE A 20 -4.01 -3.35 2.00
C ILE A 20 -4.02 -3.84 3.42
N LEU A 21 -5.19 -4.01 4.05
CA LEU A 21 -5.28 -4.45 5.43
C LEU A 21 -4.55 -5.79 5.64
N GLY A 22 -4.79 -6.77 4.76
CA GLY A 22 -4.10 -8.07 4.80
C GLY A 22 -2.60 -7.93 4.61
N SER A 23 -2.17 -7.12 3.64
CA SER A 23 -0.74 -6.88 3.36
C SER A 23 -0.02 -6.20 4.50
N GLN A 24 -0.66 -5.25 5.19
CA GLN A 24 -0.06 -4.51 6.30
C GLN A 24 0.12 -5.39 7.53
N ILE A 25 -0.87 -6.22 7.84
CA ILE A 25 -0.76 -7.20 8.93
C ILE A 25 0.38 -8.19 8.66
N LEU A 26 0.46 -8.70 7.42
CA LEU A 26 1.53 -9.61 7.02
C LEU A 26 2.90 -8.92 7.11
N PHE A 27 3.03 -7.67 6.67
CA PHE A 27 4.28 -6.93 6.81
C PHE A 27 4.71 -6.76 8.27
N GLY A 28 3.79 -6.38 9.16
CA GLY A 28 4.09 -6.29 10.59
C GLY A 28 4.52 -7.64 11.18
N PHE A 29 3.89 -8.74 10.77
CA PHE A 29 4.33 -10.09 11.13
C PHE A 29 5.71 -10.43 10.55
N GLN A 30 6.01 -10.05 9.31
CA GLN A 30 7.33 -10.23 8.70
C GLN A 30 8.41 -9.58 9.57
N LEU A 31 8.23 -8.29 9.90
CA LEU A 31 9.17 -7.55 10.75
C LEU A 31 9.33 -8.24 12.11
N ARG A 32 8.21 -8.46 12.83
CA ARG A 32 8.24 -9.07 14.17
C ARG A 32 8.90 -10.44 14.16
N SER A 33 8.58 -11.28 13.17
CA SER A 33 9.08 -12.65 13.10
C SER A 33 10.60 -12.74 13.01
N MET A 34 11.28 -11.70 12.52
CA MET A 34 12.75 -11.65 12.45
C MET A 34 13.40 -11.33 13.78
N PHE A 35 12.62 -10.91 14.78
CA PHE A 35 13.06 -10.72 16.17
C PHE A 35 12.63 -11.88 17.08
N GLU A 36 11.81 -12.80 16.60
CA GLU A 36 11.42 -13.98 17.37
C GLU A 36 12.59 -14.99 17.47
N PRO A 37 12.75 -15.71 18.60
CA PRO A 37 13.82 -16.72 18.77
C PRO A 37 13.82 -17.82 17.70
N GLY A 38 12.66 -18.09 17.09
CA GLY A 38 12.51 -19.06 16.00
C GLY A 38 13.15 -18.61 14.67
N PHE A 39 13.56 -17.35 14.54
CA PHE A 39 14.29 -16.86 13.36
C PHE A 39 15.76 -17.25 13.37
N ASP A 40 16.41 -17.15 14.53
CA ASP A 40 17.84 -17.43 14.66
C ASP A 40 18.18 -18.93 14.49
N ARG A 41 17.15 -19.79 14.59
CA ARG A 41 17.25 -21.24 14.31
C ARG A 41 17.16 -21.58 12.82
N LEU A 42 16.78 -20.64 11.96
CA LEU A 42 16.68 -20.86 10.53
C LEU A 42 18.06 -20.90 9.88
N ALA A 43 18.20 -21.66 8.80
CA ALA A 43 19.41 -21.62 7.98
C ALA A 43 19.59 -20.22 7.37
N PRO A 44 20.84 -19.76 7.09
CA PRO A 44 21.08 -18.40 6.57
C PRO A 44 20.31 -18.09 5.27
N TRP A 45 20.16 -19.08 4.39
CA TRP A 45 19.40 -18.92 3.15
C TRP A 45 17.88 -18.78 3.40
N GLN A 46 17.34 -19.39 4.46
CA GLN A 46 15.94 -19.25 4.88
C GLN A 46 15.70 -17.89 5.52
N GLN A 47 16.67 -17.37 6.26
CA GLN A 47 16.66 -15.99 6.76
C GLN A 47 16.65 -15.00 5.58
N GLY A 48 17.46 -15.26 4.55
CA GLY A 48 17.46 -14.48 3.30
C GLY A 48 16.11 -14.54 2.55
N LEU A 49 15.46 -15.71 2.50
CA LEU A 49 14.10 -15.83 1.96
C LEU A 49 13.09 -15.02 2.76
N LYS A 50 13.15 -15.07 4.09
CA LYS A 50 12.26 -14.28 4.95
C LYS A 50 12.45 -12.78 4.70
N LEU A 51 13.70 -12.34 4.56
CA LEU A 51 14.01 -10.96 4.19
C LEU A 51 13.45 -10.59 2.82
N THR A 52 13.59 -11.48 1.82
CA THR A 52 13.03 -11.29 0.49
C THR A 52 11.50 -11.16 0.53
N GLY A 53 10.82 -11.99 1.32
CA GLY A 53 9.37 -11.91 1.54
C GLY A 53 8.92 -10.57 2.15
N ALA A 54 9.71 -10.03 3.08
CA ALA A 54 9.49 -8.71 3.68
C ALA A 54 9.68 -7.57 2.65
N LEU A 55 10.63 -7.67 1.73
CA LEU A 55 10.80 -6.68 0.66
C LEU A 55 9.66 -6.73 -0.37
N LEU A 56 9.23 -7.94 -0.74
CA LEU A 56 8.11 -8.14 -1.65
C LEU A 56 6.81 -7.56 -1.07
N ILE A 57 6.52 -7.78 0.21
CA ILE A 57 5.30 -7.22 0.82
C ILE A 57 5.35 -5.70 0.91
N VAL A 58 6.54 -5.09 1.08
CA VAL A 58 6.70 -3.63 0.99
C VAL A 58 6.38 -3.13 -0.42
N VAL A 59 6.82 -3.84 -1.48
CA VAL A 59 6.44 -3.50 -2.86
C VAL A 59 4.92 -3.56 -3.04
N THR A 60 4.26 -4.59 -2.51
CA THR A 60 2.80 -4.71 -2.51
C THR A 60 2.15 -3.49 -1.85
N LEU A 61 2.57 -3.13 -0.63
CA LEU A 61 2.01 -2.00 0.12
C LEU A 61 2.16 -0.68 -0.63
N VAL A 62 3.35 -0.43 -1.16
CA VAL A 62 3.64 0.80 -1.91
C VAL A 62 2.76 0.90 -3.14
N CYS A 63 2.58 -0.19 -3.89
CA CYS A 63 1.69 -0.22 -5.06
C CYS A 63 0.23 0.03 -4.67
N LEU A 64 -0.27 -0.67 -3.65
CA LEU A 64 -1.68 -0.55 -3.26
C LEU A 64 -2.03 0.83 -2.69
N MET A 65 -1.09 1.53 -2.04
CA MET A 65 -1.31 2.89 -1.51
C MET A 65 -1.20 3.99 -2.58
N ALA A 66 -0.60 3.69 -3.75
CA ALA A 66 -0.37 4.68 -4.80
C ALA A 66 -1.64 5.34 -5.37
N PRO A 67 -2.79 4.66 -5.52
CA PRO A 67 -4.01 5.29 -6.00
C PRO A 67 -4.52 6.45 -5.15
N ALA A 68 -4.33 6.42 -3.83
CA ALA A 68 -4.70 7.52 -2.95
C ALA A 68 -3.88 8.79 -3.29
N ALA A 69 -2.55 8.63 -3.43
CA ALA A 69 -1.69 9.74 -3.85
C ALA A 69 -2.05 10.25 -5.25
N TYR A 70 -2.33 9.35 -6.20
CA TYR A 70 -2.74 9.73 -7.55
C TYR A 70 -4.07 10.49 -7.57
N HIS A 71 -5.08 10.00 -6.84
CA HIS A 71 -6.40 10.63 -6.77
C HIS A 71 -6.32 12.05 -6.20
N ARG A 72 -5.51 12.26 -5.16
CA ARG A 72 -5.36 13.57 -4.51
C ARG A 72 -4.46 14.53 -5.26
N LEU A 73 -3.32 14.07 -5.77
CA LEU A 73 -2.33 14.95 -6.42
C LEU A 73 -2.64 15.25 -7.88
N VAL A 74 -3.22 14.30 -8.63
CA VAL A 74 -3.41 14.41 -10.08
C VAL A 74 -4.85 14.77 -10.43
N GLU A 75 -5.82 14.15 -9.77
CA GLU A 75 -7.24 14.36 -10.08
C GLU A 75 -7.93 15.32 -9.09
N GLU A 76 -7.22 15.78 -8.05
CA GLU A 76 -7.73 16.74 -7.05
C GLU A 76 -9.04 16.25 -6.40
N GLY A 77 -9.18 14.94 -6.21
CA GLY A 77 -10.38 14.30 -5.67
C GLY A 77 -11.53 14.16 -6.67
N ASN A 78 -11.30 14.38 -7.97
CA ASN A 78 -12.28 14.10 -9.02
C ASN A 78 -12.17 12.68 -9.55
N VAL A 79 -13.29 12.19 -10.07
CA VAL A 79 -13.42 10.85 -10.62
C VAL A 79 -12.94 10.86 -12.06
N SER A 80 -12.06 9.92 -12.43
CA SER A 80 -11.58 9.81 -13.82
C SER A 80 -11.41 8.37 -14.29
N SER A 81 -11.58 8.16 -15.61
CA SER A 81 -11.32 6.87 -16.24
C SER A 81 -9.85 6.43 -16.10
N ARG A 82 -8.92 7.40 -15.98
CA ARG A 82 -7.50 7.15 -15.74
C ARG A 82 -7.25 6.61 -14.35
N LEU A 83 -7.87 7.23 -13.34
CA LEU A 83 -7.78 6.76 -11.96
C LEU A 83 -8.29 5.33 -11.84
N HIS A 84 -9.43 5.01 -12.47
CA HIS A 84 -9.94 3.64 -12.49
C HIS A 84 -8.96 2.63 -13.11
N ARG A 85 -8.35 2.95 -14.26
CA ARG A 85 -7.31 2.09 -14.88
C ARG A 85 -6.05 2.00 -14.02
N PHE A 86 -5.67 3.09 -13.36
CA PHE A 86 -4.50 3.13 -12.47
C PHE A 86 -4.70 2.26 -11.23
N ILE A 87 -5.87 2.33 -10.59
CA ILE A 87 -6.25 1.44 -9.48
C ILE A 87 -6.11 -0.02 -9.90
N GLY A 88 -6.71 -0.39 -11.05
CA GLY A 88 -6.65 -1.76 -11.56
C GLY A 88 -5.21 -2.22 -11.85
N ALA A 89 -4.38 -1.36 -12.44
CA ALA A 89 -2.97 -1.66 -12.72
C ALA A 89 -2.15 -1.86 -11.43
N MET A 90 -2.38 -1.04 -10.41
CA MET A 90 -1.69 -1.14 -9.11
C MET A 90 -2.10 -2.39 -8.34
N ILE A 91 -3.40 -2.72 -8.31
CA ILE A 91 -3.90 -3.96 -7.71
C ILE A 91 -3.29 -5.17 -8.42
N PHE A 92 -3.34 -5.19 -9.76
CA PHE A 92 -2.74 -6.28 -10.55
C PHE A 92 -1.24 -6.42 -10.27
N ALA A 93 -0.48 -5.32 -10.28
CA ALA A 93 0.96 -5.37 -9.99
C ALA A 93 1.27 -5.83 -8.56
N ALA A 94 0.43 -5.48 -7.59
CA ALA A 94 0.65 -5.81 -6.18
C ALA A 94 0.36 -7.28 -5.83
N LEU A 95 -0.55 -7.94 -6.55
CA LEU A 95 -0.90 -9.35 -6.28
C LEU A 95 0.26 -10.32 -6.55
N LEU A 96 1.19 -9.99 -7.46
CA LEU A 96 2.34 -10.83 -7.78
C LEU A 96 3.32 -10.95 -6.61
N PRO A 97 3.92 -9.85 -6.11
CA PRO A 97 4.82 -9.93 -4.96
C PRO A 97 4.12 -10.50 -3.73
N PHE A 98 2.83 -10.21 -3.53
CA PHE A 98 2.05 -10.79 -2.44
C PHE A 98 1.92 -12.33 -2.54
N ALA A 99 1.66 -12.89 -3.74
CA ALA A 99 1.58 -14.34 -3.95
C ALA A 99 2.92 -15.05 -3.65
N LEU A 100 4.02 -14.40 -4.03
CA LEU A 100 5.37 -14.89 -3.76
C LEU A 100 5.70 -14.84 -2.27
N THR A 101 5.35 -13.75 -1.58
CA THR A 101 5.50 -13.65 -0.12
C THR A 101 4.72 -14.75 0.60
N LEU A 102 3.47 -15.02 0.20
CA LEU A 102 2.70 -16.14 0.78
C LEU A 102 3.40 -17.48 0.58
N GLY A 103 3.91 -17.77 -0.62
CA GLY A 103 4.66 -19.01 -0.89
C GLY A 103 5.87 -19.16 0.02
N VAL A 104 6.63 -18.08 0.20
CA VAL A 104 7.77 -18.03 1.12
C VAL A 104 7.34 -18.29 2.56
N ASP A 105 6.25 -17.68 3.02
CA ASP A 105 5.75 -17.86 4.39
C ASP A 105 5.27 -19.29 4.65
N PHE A 106 4.54 -19.90 3.70
CA PHE A 106 4.15 -21.30 3.79
C PHE A 106 5.37 -22.22 3.80
N TYR A 107 6.34 -22.00 2.90
CA TYR A 107 7.58 -22.76 2.90
C TYR A 107 8.30 -22.70 4.26
N LEU A 108 8.48 -21.48 4.81
CA LEU A 108 9.20 -21.28 6.06
C LEU A 108 8.44 -21.81 7.28
N GLY A 109 7.10 -21.79 7.26
CA GLY A 109 6.27 -22.37 8.32
C GLY A 109 6.52 -23.87 8.48
N PHE A 110 6.57 -24.61 7.37
CA PHE A 110 6.87 -26.05 7.36
C PHE A 110 8.35 -26.36 7.53
N ALA A 111 9.26 -25.50 7.04
CA ALA A 111 10.69 -25.71 7.19
C ALA A 111 11.12 -25.81 8.67
N ARG A 112 10.39 -25.16 9.59
CA ARG A 112 10.64 -25.23 11.04
C ARG A 112 10.28 -26.57 11.68
N THR A 113 9.49 -27.42 11.04
CA THR A 113 9.12 -28.75 11.58
C THR A 113 10.07 -29.86 11.13
N GLY A 114 11.09 -29.55 10.33
CA GLY A 114 12.03 -30.52 9.75
C GLY A 114 11.52 -31.21 8.47
N LEU A 115 10.33 -30.87 7.99
CA LEU A 115 9.71 -31.44 6.79
C LEU A 115 10.01 -30.60 5.54
N GLU A 116 11.27 -30.57 5.10
CA GLU A 116 11.66 -29.68 3.98
C GLU A 116 10.91 -29.93 2.67
N VAL A 117 10.68 -31.20 2.32
CA VAL A 117 9.97 -31.56 1.09
C VAL A 117 8.52 -31.09 1.18
N ALA A 118 7.86 -31.34 2.32
CA ALA A 118 6.50 -30.86 2.55
C ALA A 118 6.43 -29.33 2.50
N GLY A 119 7.44 -28.63 3.04
CA GLY A 119 7.51 -27.18 2.97
C GLY A 119 7.67 -26.64 1.55
N ARG A 120 8.54 -27.24 0.72
CA ARG A 120 8.68 -26.83 -0.69
C ARG A 120 7.37 -27.06 -1.44
N CYS A 121 6.75 -28.22 -1.26
CA CYS A 121 5.44 -28.52 -1.84
C CYS A 121 4.38 -27.52 -1.37
N ALA A 122 4.30 -27.22 -0.07
CA ALA A 122 3.34 -26.28 0.49
C ALA A 122 3.53 -24.86 -0.09
N GLY A 123 4.78 -24.38 -0.18
CA GLY A 123 5.08 -23.07 -0.77
C GLY A 123 4.69 -23.00 -2.25
N VAL A 124 5.07 -24.01 -3.05
CA VAL A 124 4.72 -24.07 -4.49
C VAL A 124 3.22 -24.18 -4.69
N ILE A 125 2.53 -25.02 -3.91
CA ILE A 125 1.07 -25.19 -3.98
C ILE A 125 0.38 -23.89 -3.58
N ALA A 126 0.79 -23.24 -2.49
CA ALA A 126 0.19 -21.98 -2.05
C ALA A 126 0.34 -20.87 -3.10
N THR A 127 1.53 -20.70 -3.67
CA THR A 127 1.77 -19.74 -4.75
C THR A 127 1.02 -20.12 -6.04
N GLY A 128 0.96 -21.40 -6.40
CA GLY A 128 0.21 -21.87 -7.56
C GLY A 128 -1.29 -21.65 -7.44
N ILE A 129 -1.87 -21.94 -6.27
CA ILE A 129 -3.28 -21.64 -5.94
C ILE A 129 -3.51 -20.13 -6.03
N ALA A 130 -2.66 -19.31 -5.41
CA ALA A 130 -2.77 -17.86 -5.48
C ALA A 130 -2.75 -17.35 -6.93
N PHE A 131 -1.79 -17.80 -7.74
CA PHE A 131 -1.72 -17.42 -9.15
C PHE A 131 -2.94 -17.87 -9.95
N TYR A 132 -3.42 -19.10 -9.72
CA TYR A 132 -4.61 -19.61 -10.41
C TYR A 132 -5.85 -18.77 -10.09
N PHE A 133 -6.12 -18.51 -8.81
CA PHE A 133 -7.31 -17.78 -8.40
C PHE A 133 -7.26 -16.30 -8.74
N TRP A 134 -6.08 -15.67 -8.69
CA TRP A 134 -5.95 -14.23 -8.90
C TRP A 134 -5.76 -13.86 -10.38
N TYR A 135 -4.92 -14.60 -11.11
CA TYR A 135 -4.61 -14.31 -12.51
C TYR A 135 -5.24 -15.31 -13.47
N GLY A 136 -5.21 -16.60 -13.14
CA GLY A 136 -5.74 -17.67 -14.00
C GLY A 136 -7.23 -17.52 -14.29
N LEU A 137 -8.04 -17.32 -13.25
CA LEU A 137 -9.48 -17.08 -13.40
C LEU A 137 -9.79 -15.77 -14.13
N GLU A 138 -8.99 -14.73 -13.90
CA GLU A 138 -9.14 -13.44 -14.59
C GLU A 138 -8.91 -13.60 -16.09
N PHE A 139 -7.84 -14.31 -16.49
CA PHE A 139 -7.50 -14.52 -17.90
C PHE A 139 -8.57 -15.35 -18.64
N GLN A 140 -9.06 -16.42 -18.01
CA GLN A 140 -10.11 -17.27 -18.56
C GLN A 140 -11.41 -16.50 -18.81
N LYS A 141 -11.84 -15.66 -17.85
CA LYS A 141 -13.08 -14.88 -17.98
C LYS A 141 -12.93 -13.65 -18.85
N ARG A 142 -11.76 -12.98 -18.85
CA ARG A 142 -11.50 -11.81 -19.72
C ARG A 142 -11.58 -12.15 -21.19
N GLN A 143 -11.12 -13.33 -21.61
CA GLN A 143 -11.21 -13.75 -23.02
C GLN A 143 -12.67 -13.90 -23.47
N SER A 144 -13.54 -14.46 -22.64
CA SER A 144 -14.98 -14.60 -22.93
C SER A 144 -15.69 -13.24 -22.96
N THR A 145 -15.39 -12.35 -22.00
CA THR A 145 -16.04 -11.04 -21.89
C THR A 145 -15.54 -10.02 -22.93
N ARG A 146 -14.24 -10.02 -23.28
CA ARG A 146 -13.67 -9.17 -24.33
C ARG A 146 -14.23 -9.50 -25.72
N THR A 147 -14.58 -10.77 -25.94
CA THR A 147 -15.26 -11.22 -27.16
C THR A 147 -16.73 -10.78 -27.20
N ARG A 148 -17.38 -10.61 -26.04
CA ARG A 148 -18.79 -10.17 -25.94
C ARG A 148 -18.99 -8.64 -25.96
N LEU A 149 -18.06 -7.86 -25.39
CA LEU A 149 -18.21 -6.40 -25.25
C LEU A 149 -17.51 -5.59 -26.34
N GLY A 150 -16.80 -6.23 -27.27
CA GLY A 150 -15.92 -5.55 -28.22
C GLY A 150 -14.72 -4.92 -27.50
N ALA A 151 -13.57 -4.83 -28.17
CA ALA A 151 -12.45 -4.09 -27.62
C ALA A 151 -12.88 -2.61 -27.51
N GLY A 152 -13.08 -2.13 -26.28
CA GLY A 152 -13.40 -0.73 -26.04
C GLY A 152 -12.38 0.16 -26.75
N ASP A 153 -12.90 1.14 -27.49
CA ASP A 153 -12.10 2.03 -28.33
C ASP A 153 -11.01 2.74 -27.50
N PRO A 154 -9.71 2.44 -27.72
CA PRO A 154 -8.62 3.11 -27.02
C PRO A 154 -8.53 4.61 -27.33
N SER A 155 -9.27 5.08 -28.34
CA SER A 155 -9.35 6.48 -28.76
C SER A 155 -10.31 7.32 -27.91
N LYS A 156 -11.14 6.71 -27.04
CA LYS A 156 -12.06 7.50 -26.20
C LYS A 156 -11.26 8.42 -25.26
N PRO A 157 -11.53 9.74 -25.30
CA PRO A 157 -10.85 10.67 -24.41
C PRO A 157 -11.15 10.34 -22.96
N ASP A 158 -10.16 10.54 -22.09
CA ASP A 158 -10.31 10.25 -20.68
C ASP A 158 -11.37 11.14 -20.04
N GLU A 159 -12.52 10.53 -19.72
CA GLU A 159 -13.60 11.17 -18.99
C GLU A 159 -13.12 11.53 -17.58
N VAL A 160 -13.23 12.82 -17.24
CA VAL A 160 -13.05 13.38 -15.91
C VAL A 160 -14.39 13.96 -15.51
N GLU A 161 -14.85 13.58 -14.33
CA GLU A 161 -16.14 13.94 -13.79
C GLU A 161 -15.95 14.66 -12.46
N GLU A 162 -16.44 15.90 -12.41
CA GLU A 162 -16.56 16.65 -11.17
C GLU A 162 -17.77 16.10 -10.39
N VAL A 163 -17.51 15.46 -9.27
CA VAL A 163 -18.53 14.90 -8.38
C VAL A 163 -18.84 15.87 -7.23
N PRO A 164 -20.04 15.81 -6.62
CA PRO A 164 -20.42 16.66 -5.50
C PRO A 164 -19.42 16.60 -4.33
N LEU A 165 -19.34 17.69 -3.56
CA LEU A 165 -18.42 17.82 -2.42
C LEU A 165 -18.52 16.65 -1.43
N SER A 166 -19.74 16.27 -1.04
CA SER A 166 -20.01 15.17 -0.11
C SER A 166 -19.46 13.81 -0.58
N GLU A 167 -19.50 13.57 -1.90
CA GLU A 167 -18.95 12.37 -2.51
C GLU A 167 -17.42 12.38 -2.52
N ARG A 168 -16.81 13.54 -2.81
CA ARG A 168 -15.35 13.74 -2.74
C ARG A 168 -14.82 13.54 -1.31
N ILE A 169 -15.56 14.03 -0.32
CA ILE A 169 -15.27 13.84 1.11
C ILE A 169 -15.38 12.36 1.48
N THR A 170 -16.45 11.67 1.07
CA THR A 170 -16.63 10.23 1.31
C THR A 170 -15.50 9.40 0.71
N GLN A 171 -15.07 9.72 -0.52
CA GLN A 171 -13.93 9.08 -1.16
C GLN A 171 -12.63 9.37 -0.42
N ALA A 172 -12.42 10.61 0.06
CA ALA A 172 -11.24 11.01 0.83
C ALA A 172 -11.13 10.25 2.15
N LEU A 173 -12.24 10.15 2.87
CA LEU A 173 -12.31 9.38 4.11
C LEU A 173 -12.10 7.89 3.84
N THR A 174 -12.58 7.37 2.72
CA THR A 174 -12.31 5.99 2.30
C THR A 174 -10.83 5.76 2.03
N GLU A 175 -10.15 6.64 1.30
CA GLU A 175 -8.70 6.58 1.09
C GLU A 175 -7.91 6.65 2.39
N CYS A 176 -8.32 7.51 3.33
CA CYS A 176 -7.71 7.55 4.65
C CYS A 176 -7.88 6.21 5.40
N ARG A 177 -9.09 5.65 5.38
CA ARG A 177 -9.43 4.35 6.00
C ARG A 177 -8.80 3.15 5.30
N VAL A 178 -8.32 3.33 4.08
CA VAL A 178 -7.53 2.33 3.36
C VAL A 178 -6.13 2.23 3.98
N ILE A 179 -5.51 3.36 4.33
CA ILE A 179 -4.12 3.39 4.83
C ILE A 179 -4.06 3.21 6.36
N LEU A 180 -4.98 3.84 7.08
CA LEU A 180 -4.95 3.99 8.55
C LEU A 180 -4.86 2.65 9.31
N PRO A 181 -5.72 1.64 9.06
CA PRO A 181 -5.74 0.44 9.89
C PRO A 181 -4.41 -0.30 9.97
N GLY A 182 -3.64 -0.37 8.88
CA GLY A 182 -2.36 -1.03 8.97
C GLY A 182 -1.16 -0.13 9.21
N ALA A 183 -1.29 1.20 9.12
CA ALA A 183 -0.35 2.08 9.82
C ALA A 183 -0.44 1.85 11.34
N GLN A 184 -1.66 1.67 11.87
CA GLN A 184 -1.89 1.30 13.28
C GLN A 184 -1.38 -0.11 13.60
N ALA A 185 -1.58 -1.09 12.72
CA ALA A 185 -1.02 -2.42 12.90
C ALA A 185 0.52 -2.38 12.93
N LEU A 186 1.14 -1.69 11.98
CA LEU A 186 2.60 -1.53 11.92
C LEU A 186 3.14 -0.90 13.21
N LEU A 187 2.50 0.16 13.71
CA LEU A 187 2.84 0.80 14.99
C LEU A 187 2.84 -0.23 16.13
N GLY A 188 1.79 -1.05 16.23
CA GLY A 188 1.68 -2.09 17.25
C GLY A 188 2.76 -3.18 17.13
N PHE A 189 3.06 -3.64 15.92
CA PHE A 189 4.12 -4.63 15.69
C PHE A 189 5.51 -4.08 15.98
N GLN A 190 5.81 -2.83 15.56
CA GLN A 190 7.07 -2.16 15.88
C GLN A 190 7.23 -1.96 17.39
N LEU A 191 6.16 -1.59 18.10
CA LEU A 191 6.18 -1.47 19.55
C LEU A 191 6.39 -2.83 20.22
N ALA A 192 5.77 -3.90 19.72
CA ALA A 192 5.99 -5.24 20.24
C ALA A 192 7.47 -5.66 20.14
N ILE A 193 8.15 -5.30 19.04
CA ILE A 193 9.57 -5.59 18.83
C ILE A 193 10.46 -5.01 19.96
N THR A 194 10.13 -3.85 20.52
CA THR A 194 10.95 -3.23 21.58
C THR A 194 10.99 -4.02 22.88
N PHE A 195 10.06 -4.96 23.07
CA PHE A 195 9.97 -5.83 24.24
C PHE A 195 10.55 -7.24 24.00
N MET A 196 11.17 -7.48 22.84
CA MET A 196 11.72 -8.79 22.48
C MET A 196 13.20 -8.88 22.87
N SER A 197 13.65 -10.04 23.35
CA SER A 197 15.05 -10.26 23.74
C SER A 197 16.04 -10.00 22.60
N SER A 198 15.67 -10.32 21.35
CA SER A 198 16.48 -10.04 20.16
C SER A 198 16.65 -8.55 19.88
N TYR A 199 15.81 -7.68 20.43
CA TYR A 199 15.96 -6.24 20.31
C TYR A 199 17.04 -5.69 21.26
N GLU A 200 17.13 -6.27 22.47
CA GLU A 200 18.13 -5.89 23.47
C GLU A 200 19.58 -6.16 23.00
N THR A 201 19.75 -7.14 22.11
CA THR A 201 21.06 -7.49 21.53
C THR A 201 21.47 -6.61 20.35
N LEU A 202 20.58 -5.75 19.84
CA LEU A 202 20.93 -4.80 18.78
C LEU A 202 21.91 -3.73 19.27
N ALA A 203 22.74 -3.24 18.34
CA ALA A 203 23.53 -2.04 18.59
C ALA A 203 22.61 -0.86 18.96
N ARG A 204 23.04 -0.01 19.89
CA ARG A 204 22.28 1.15 20.37
C ARG A 204 21.81 2.07 19.23
N ALA A 205 22.62 2.23 18.19
CA ALA A 205 22.24 3.01 17.00
C ALA A 205 21.01 2.42 16.28
N LEU A 206 20.91 1.09 16.15
CA LEU A 206 19.76 0.42 15.53
C LEU A 206 18.51 0.49 16.40
N GLN A 207 18.66 0.43 17.74
CA GLN A 207 17.55 0.64 18.66
C GLN A 207 16.99 2.07 18.54
N ILE A 208 17.87 3.08 18.49
CA ILE A 208 17.44 4.48 18.29
C ILE A 208 16.75 4.62 16.93
N LEU A 209 17.30 4.05 15.87
CA LEU A 209 16.69 4.12 14.53
C LEU A 209 15.32 3.43 14.48
N HIS A 210 15.16 2.29 15.16
CA HIS A 210 13.86 1.62 15.33
C HIS A 210 12.86 2.52 16.06
N LEU A 211 13.27 3.20 17.15
CA LEU A 211 12.42 4.15 17.87
C LEU A 211 12.06 5.38 17.04
N VAL A 212 12.99 5.90 16.22
CA VAL A 212 12.69 6.98 15.27
C VAL A 212 11.66 6.51 14.24
N SER A 213 11.81 5.29 13.70
CA SER A 213 10.87 4.68 12.76
C SER A 213 9.49 4.50 13.39
N LEU A 214 9.44 4.01 14.64
CA LEU A 214 8.21 3.91 15.43
C LEU A 214 7.54 5.28 15.63
N GLY A 215 8.32 6.31 15.95
CA GLY A 215 7.83 7.69 16.09
C GLY A 215 7.24 8.25 14.79
N LEU A 216 7.90 7.99 13.65
CA LEU A 216 7.39 8.35 12.32
C LEU A 216 6.08 7.63 11.99
N THR A 217 5.96 6.34 12.30
CA THR A 217 4.68 5.62 12.18
C THR A 217 3.62 6.23 13.09
N GLY A 218 3.97 6.63 14.32
CA GLY A 218 3.08 7.33 15.24
C GLY A 218 2.56 8.66 14.68
N ILE A 219 3.44 9.48 14.10
CA ILE A 219 3.07 10.72 13.41
C ILE A 219 2.13 10.43 12.23
N CYS A 220 2.43 9.41 11.43
CA CYS A 220 1.57 8.97 10.33
C CYS A 220 0.15 8.63 10.82
N VAL A 221 0.03 7.85 11.90
CA VAL A 221 -1.25 7.47 12.50
C VAL A 221 -2.01 8.71 13.01
N VAL A 222 -1.35 9.63 13.71
CA VAL A 222 -1.97 10.87 14.19
C VAL A 222 -2.51 11.71 13.03
N LEU A 223 -1.72 11.88 11.96
CA LEU A 223 -2.14 12.60 10.76
C LEU A 223 -3.35 11.95 10.10
N LEU A 224 -3.37 10.62 9.95
CA LEU A 224 -4.50 9.90 9.36
C LEU A 224 -5.75 9.89 10.26
N MET A 225 -5.61 10.02 11.58
CA MET A 225 -6.75 10.17 12.49
C MET A 225 -7.31 11.60 12.51
N THR A 226 -6.50 12.59 12.13
CA THR A 226 -6.86 14.02 12.18
C THR A 226 -8.17 14.35 11.46
N PRO A 227 -8.43 13.89 10.21
CA PRO A 227 -9.69 14.19 9.51
C PRO A 227 -10.95 13.80 10.29
N SER A 228 -10.95 12.62 10.90
CA SER A 228 -12.14 12.14 11.63
C SER A 228 -12.40 12.98 12.88
N ALA A 229 -11.34 13.42 13.57
CA ALA A 229 -11.44 14.30 14.73
C ALA A 229 -11.87 15.72 14.32
N TYR A 230 -11.25 16.27 13.28
CA TYR A 230 -11.54 17.60 12.76
C TYR A 230 -13.00 17.72 12.29
N HIS A 231 -13.48 16.75 11.51
CA HIS A 231 -14.88 16.70 11.04
C HIS A 231 -15.89 16.77 12.19
N ARG A 232 -15.58 16.13 13.32
CA ARG A 232 -16.51 16.03 14.44
C ARG A 232 -16.42 17.21 15.41
N ILE A 233 -15.22 17.76 15.60
CA ILE A 233 -14.96 18.81 16.60
C ILE A 233 -15.13 20.20 16.01
N VAL A 234 -14.69 20.42 14.76
CA VAL A 234 -14.68 21.75 14.12
C VAL A 234 -15.87 21.92 13.19
N GLU A 235 -16.16 20.92 12.37
CA GLU A 235 -17.24 20.99 11.37
C GLU A 235 -18.59 20.50 11.90
N GLU A 236 -18.65 20.00 13.14
CA GLU A 236 -19.86 19.41 13.76
C GLU A 236 -20.51 18.25 12.97
N GLY A 237 -19.83 17.74 11.95
CA GLY A 237 -20.31 16.71 11.03
C GLY A 237 -20.79 17.23 9.66
N GLU A 238 -20.66 18.52 9.39
CA GLU A 238 -21.02 19.15 8.11
C GLU A 238 -19.91 19.00 7.06
N ASP A 239 -20.32 18.91 5.78
CA ASP A 239 -19.43 18.81 4.63
C ASP A 239 -18.97 20.21 4.17
N SER A 240 -17.67 20.50 4.25
CA SER A 240 -17.07 21.77 3.81
C SER A 240 -15.85 21.59 2.88
N GLU A 241 -15.55 22.61 2.07
CA GLU A 241 -14.35 22.61 1.21
C GLU A 241 -13.06 22.62 2.04
N ASP A 242 -13.06 23.38 3.14
CA ASP A 242 -11.94 23.44 4.10
C ASP A 242 -11.67 22.05 4.70
N PHE A 243 -12.73 21.30 5.02
CA PHE A 243 -12.59 19.92 5.48
C PHE A 243 -11.96 19.02 4.41
N LEU A 244 -12.42 19.10 3.16
CA LEU A 244 -11.86 18.32 2.06
C LEU A 244 -10.36 18.63 1.83
N GLU A 245 -9.96 19.90 1.93
CA GLU A 245 -8.56 20.30 1.85
C GLU A 245 -7.76 19.72 3.03
N CYS A 246 -8.30 19.78 4.26
CA CYS A 246 -7.69 19.19 5.45
C CYS A 246 -7.47 17.67 5.28
N VAL A 247 -8.47 16.92 4.82
CA VAL A 247 -8.35 15.48 4.57
C VAL A 247 -7.29 15.20 3.50
N SER A 248 -7.30 15.96 2.42
CA SER A 248 -6.35 15.76 1.31
C SER A 248 -4.92 16.06 1.76
N ARG A 249 -4.70 17.14 2.52
CA ARG A 249 -3.39 17.50 3.07
C ARG A 249 -2.88 16.45 4.04
N THR A 250 -3.71 16.00 4.98
CA THR A 250 -3.31 15.01 6.00
C THR A 250 -2.96 13.65 5.40
N ILE A 251 -3.70 13.17 4.37
CA ILE A 251 -3.34 11.93 3.65
C ILE A 251 -1.96 12.10 2.98
N ILE A 252 -1.77 13.17 2.21
CA ILE A 252 -0.53 13.43 1.47
C ILE A 252 0.65 13.57 2.44
N THR A 253 0.50 14.33 3.52
CA THR A 253 1.58 14.52 4.50
C THR A 253 1.86 13.26 5.30
N ALA A 254 0.88 12.41 5.60
CA ALA A 254 1.07 11.15 6.33
C ALA A 254 1.86 10.10 5.56
N MET A 255 1.82 10.12 4.22
CA MET A 255 2.55 9.16 3.39
C MET A 255 4.08 9.36 3.47
N VAL A 256 4.56 10.58 3.73
CA VAL A 256 6.01 10.86 3.86
C VAL A 256 6.63 10.17 5.09
N PRO A 257 6.16 10.39 6.33
CA PRO A 257 6.70 9.70 7.49
C PRO A 257 6.46 8.19 7.42
N LEU A 258 5.38 7.71 6.77
CA LEU A 258 5.17 6.28 6.54
C LEU A 258 6.29 5.66 5.68
N SER A 259 6.66 6.31 4.57
CA SER A 259 7.75 5.87 3.70
C SER A 259 9.08 5.80 4.46
N LEU A 260 9.38 6.84 5.24
CA LEU A 260 10.61 6.91 6.04
C LEU A 260 10.62 5.86 7.16
N ALA A 261 9.48 5.62 7.82
CA ALA A 261 9.34 4.59 8.84
C ALA A 261 9.61 3.18 8.28
N ILE A 262 8.98 2.84 7.14
CA ILE A 262 9.23 1.56 6.46
C ILE A 262 10.71 1.43 6.05
N GLY A 263 11.32 2.52 5.56
CA GLY A 263 12.75 2.54 5.24
C GLY A 263 13.64 2.27 6.46
N GLY A 264 13.34 2.90 7.60
CA GLY A 264 14.06 2.67 8.85
C GLY A 264 13.88 1.26 9.41
N ASP A 265 12.66 0.71 9.37
CA ASP A 265 12.40 -0.68 9.74
C ASP A 265 13.20 -1.65 8.88
N LEU A 266 13.21 -1.44 7.56
CA LEU A 266 14.00 -2.24 6.63
C LEU A 266 15.50 -2.09 6.89
N PHE A 267 16.00 -0.90 7.22
CA PHE A 267 17.41 -0.72 7.58
C PHE A 267 17.76 -1.57 8.81
N VAL A 268 16.96 -1.50 9.88
CA VAL A 268 17.20 -2.23 11.12
C VAL A 268 17.18 -3.73 10.86
N VAL A 269 16.15 -4.20 10.17
CA VAL A 269 15.97 -5.62 9.85
C VAL A 269 17.06 -6.15 8.92
N VAL A 270 17.38 -5.44 7.84
CA VAL A 270 18.43 -5.88 6.91
C VAL A 270 19.79 -5.87 7.61
N SER A 271 20.08 -4.87 8.45
CA SER A 271 21.31 -4.83 9.25
C SER A 271 21.42 -6.03 10.18
N LYS A 272 20.32 -6.36 10.90
CA LYS A 272 20.25 -7.53 11.79
C LYS A 272 20.51 -8.83 11.03
N VAL A 273 19.83 -9.03 9.91
CA VAL A 273 19.83 -10.31 9.18
C VAL A 273 21.11 -10.51 8.38
N SER A 274 21.54 -9.49 7.62
CA SER A 274 22.67 -9.60 6.70
C SER A 274 24.02 -9.25 7.32
N ARG A 275 24.03 -8.61 8.50
CA ARG A 275 25.23 -8.04 9.14
C ARG A 275 25.99 -7.07 8.21
N SER A 276 25.29 -6.44 7.28
CA SER A 276 25.85 -5.51 6.29
C SER A 276 25.08 -4.19 6.30
N GLU A 277 25.74 -3.13 6.78
CA GLU A 277 25.18 -1.77 6.78
C GLU A 277 25.00 -1.23 5.36
N THR A 278 25.91 -1.60 4.43
CA THR A 278 25.81 -1.16 3.03
C THR A 278 24.57 -1.73 2.35
N LEU A 279 24.28 -3.03 2.58
CA LEU A 279 23.07 -3.65 2.05
C LEU A 279 21.83 -3.04 2.70
N ALA A 280 21.86 -2.80 4.01
CA ALA A 280 20.77 -2.18 4.74
C ALA A 280 20.46 -0.77 4.23
N LEU A 281 21.49 0.05 4.03
CA LEU A 281 21.35 1.39 3.48
C LEU A 281 20.80 1.35 2.06
N ALA A 282 21.33 0.46 1.20
CA ALA A 282 20.88 0.33 -0.18
C ALA A 282 19.40 -0.07 -0.25
N VAL A 283 18.98 -1.04 0.56
CA VAL A 283 17.59 -1.51 0.60
C VAL A 283 16.64 -0.44 1.17
N ALA A 284 17.01 0.20 2.27
CA ALA A 284 16.22 1.27 2.87
C ALA A 284 16.09 2.49 1.95
N ALA A 285 17.19 2.91 1.31
CA ALA A 285 17.17 3.99 0.33
C ALA A 285 16.32 3.59 -0.89
N ALA A 286 16.46 2.36 -1.40
CA ALA A 286 15.66 1.89 -2.51
C ALA A 286 14.16 1.85 -2.19
N SER A 287 13.76 1.43 -0.98
CA SER A 287 12.35 1.40 -0.58
C SER A 287 11.77 2.80 -0.42
N VAL A 288 12.53 3.74 0.16
CA VAL A 288 12.11 5.15 0.30
C VAL A 288 12.01 5.81 -1.08
N LEU A 289 13.02 5.63 -1.94
CA LEU A 289 13.02 6.18 -3.30
C LEU A 289 11.92 5.56 -4.16
N PHE A 290 11.65 4.27 -4.03
CA PHE A 290 10.56 3.60 -4.73
C PHE A 290 9.20 4.13 -4.29
N SER A 291 8.95 4.22 -2.98
CA SER A 291 7.68 4.70 -2.43
C SER A 291 7.45 6.18 -2.73
N LEU A 292 8.39 7.07 -2.44
CA LEU A 292 8.26 8.49 -2.75
C LEU A 292 8.26 8.74 -4.27
N GLY A 293 9.04 7.97 -5.01
CA GLY A 293 9.09 8.02 -6.47
C GLY A 293 7.77 7.64 -7.11
N LEU A 294 7.07 6.62 -6.60
CA LEU A 294 5.76 6.21 -7.09
C LEU A 294 4.64 7.17 -6.63
N TRP A 295 4.64 7.53 -5.35
CA TRP A 295 3.55 8.33 -4.76
C TRP A 295 3.60 9.80 -5.14
N PHE A 296 4.79 10.40 -5.20
CA PHE A 296 4.98 11.84 -5.46
C PHE A 296 5.71 12.10 -6.76
N GLY A 297 6.74 11.32 -7.09
CA GLY A 297 7.55 11.53 -8.30
C GLY A 297 6.77 11.27 -9.58
N TYR A 298 6.10 10.12 -9.67
CA TYR A 298 5.29 9.71 -10.82
C TYR A 298 4.04 10.60 -10.94
N THR A 299 3.32 10.81 -9.84
CA THR A 299 2.11 11.65 -9.81
C THR A 299 2.41 13.10 -10.18
N SER A 300 3.48 13.70 -9.63
CA SER A 300 3.90 15.07 -10.00
C SER A 300 4.28 15.17 -11.48
N ARG A 301 5.00 14.19 -12.05
CA ARG A 301 5.30 14.18 -13.49
C ARG A 301 4.05 14.11 -14.36
N VAL A 302 3.07 13.29 -13.97
CA VAL A 302 1.78 13.21 -14.67
C VAL A 302 1.03 14.55 -14.57
N ARG A 303 1.02 15.18 -13.40
CA ARG A 303 0.41 16.51 -13.19
C ARG A 303 1.08 17.60 -14.03
N SER A 304 2.41 17.69 -14.05
CA SER A 304 3.15 18.70 -14.83
C SER A 304 2.92 18.55 -16.34
N ARG A 305 2.83 17.32 -16.86
CA ARG A 305 2.50 17.07 -18.27
C ARG A 305 1.08 17.52 -18.63
N ARG A 306 0.15 17.52 -17.67
CA ARG A 306 -1.22 18.02 -17.85
C ARG A 306 -1.30 19.54 -17.75
N GLY A 307 -0.49 20.17 -16.91
CA GLY A 307 -0.43 21.65 -16.81
C GLY A 307 -0.12 22.33 -18.15
N GLY A 308 0.54 21.63 -19.08
CA GLY A 308 0.77 22.09 -20.46
C GLY A 308 -0.34 21.75 -21.47
N ALA A 309 -1.32 20.92 -21.11
CA ALA A 309 -2.44 20.50 -21.96
C ALA A 309 -3.76 20.79 -21.24
N ALA A 310 -4.29 22.00 -21.43
CA ALA A 310 -5.55 22.44 -20.81
C ALA A 310 -6.69 21.44 -21.12
N PRO A 311 -7.34 20.86 -20.10
CA PRO A 311 -8.44 19.92 -20.33
C PRO A 311 -9.67 20.67 -20.87
N ARG A 312 -10.28 20.14 -21.94
CA ARG A 312 -11.62 20.58 -22.39
C ARG A 312 -12.65 20.15 -21.34
N ARG A 313 -13.05 21.08 -20.47
CA ARG A 313 -14.13 20.89 -19.49
C ARG A 313 -15.44 20.58 -20.21
N ILE A 314 -15.96 19.37 -20.06
CA ILE A 314 -17.32 19.05 -20.49
C ILE A 314 -18.24 19.47 -19.35
N ARG A 315 -18.77 20.69 -19.45
CA ARG A 315 -19.78 21.18 -18.51
C ARG A 315 -21.07 20.41 -18.77
N THR A 316 -21.46 19.52 -17.88
CA THR A 316 -22.77 18.85 -17.92
C THR A 316 -23.84 19.92 -17.80
N ARG A 317 -24.55 20.20 -18.90
CA ARG A 317 -25.78 21.00 -18.86
C ARG A 317 -26.78 20.26 -17.99
N THR A 318 -27.01 20.74 -16.78
CA THR A 318 -28.20 20.44 -16.00
C THR A 318 -29.42 20.77 -16.87
N ARG A 319 -30.13 19.73 -17.32
CA ARG A 319 -31.48 19.90 -17.86
C ARG A 319 -32.38 20.19 -16.66
N THR A 320 -32.80 21.45 -16.57
CA THR A 320 -33.97 21.91 -15.81
C THR A 320 -35.24 21.22 -16.27
#